data_AF-A0A1F4ZW83-F1
#
_entry.id   AF-A0A1F4ZW83-F1
#
_cell.length_a   1.000
_cell.length_b   1.000
_cell.length_c   1.000
_cell.angle_alpha   90.00
_cell.angle_beta   90.00
_cell.angle_gamma   90.00
#
_symmetry.space_group_name_H-M   'P 1'
#
loop_
_entity.id
_entity.type
_entity.pdbx_description
1 polymer ?
#
loop_
_entity_poly.entity_id
_entity_poly.type
_entity_poly.pdbx_seq_one_letter_code
_entity_poly.pdbx_strand_id
1 'polypeptide(L)'
;MTKGELVIHFGDVFIHRFRGDRSTYVILDLGQEDWFYAAQVMKIDGKEALGLPGTSEKDSVERMIGRWNLARITNAINNNFGATERVLRILEENEKSPPRKIR
;
A
#
# COMPACT_ATOMS: atom_id res chain seq x y z
N MET A 1 17.40 -15.65 -2.27
CA MET A 1 16.75 -14.57 -1.49
C MET A 1 15.93 -15.24 -0.41
N THR A 2 16.03 -14.75 0.82
CA THR A 2 15.63 -15.46 2.04
C THR A 2 14.16 -15.86 2.03
N LYS A 3 13.91 -17.17 2.22
CA LYS A 3 12.62 -17.77 2.61
C LYS A 3 12.22 -17.30 4.02
N GLY A 4 12.04 -15.99 4.23
CA GLY A 4 11.71 -15.41 5.54
C GLY A 4 10.33 -14.77 5.51
N GLU A 5 9.52 -14.97 6.53
CA GLU A 5 8.19 -14.32 6.66
C GLU A 5 8.33 -12.78 6.50
N LEU A 6 7.39 -12.14 5.80
CA LEU A 6 7.27 -10.69 5.72
C LEU A 6 6.17 -10.22 6.66
N VAL A 7 6.48 -9.30 7.57
CA VAL A 7 5.45 -8.64 8.40
C VAL A 7 5.08 -7.31 7.76
N ILE A 8 3.80 -7.13 7.46
CA ILE A 8 3.25 -5.92 6.86
C ILE A 8 2.29 -5.22 7.81
N HIS A 9 2.15 -3.91 7.65
CA HIS A 9 1.16 -3.10 8.32
C HIS A 9 0.43 -2.24 7.30
N PHE A 10 -0.80 -1.85 7.64
CA PHE A 10 -1.45 -0.76 6.92
C PHE A 10 -0.55 0.48 6.86
N GLY A 11 -0.48 1.07 5.67
CA GLY A 11 0.31 2.26 5.38
C GLY A 11 1.80 2.02 5.21
N ASP A 12 2.31 0.81 5.44
CA ASP A 12 3.71 0.51 5.14
C ASP A 12 4.03 0.82 3.67
N VAL A 13 5.20 1.40 3.44
CA VAL A 13 5.65 1.86 2.13
C VAL A 13 6.81 1.01 1.68
N PHE A 14 6.75 0.51 0.45
CA PHE A 14 7.82 -0.29 -0.12
C PHE A 14 8.21 0.15 -1.53
N ILE A 15 9.40 -0.27 -1.93
CA ILE A 15 9.86 -0.20 -3.31
C ILE A 15 9.59 -1.55 -3.98
N HIS A 16 8.92 -1.49 -5.12
CA HIS A 16 8.77 -2.61 -6.05
C HIS A 16 9.68 -2.38 -7.25
N ARG A 17 10.34 -3.43 -7.75
CA ARG A 17 11.10 -3.38 -9.00
C ARG A 17 10.48 -4.28 -10.05
N PHE A 18 10.12 -3.67 -11.18
CA PHE A 18 9.59 -4.39 -12.33
C PHE A 18 10.37 -3.98 -13.58
N ARG A 19 10.92 -4.97 -14.31
CA ARG A 19 11.69 -4.75 -15.55
C ARG A 19 12.83 -3.73 -15.46
N GLY A 20 13.40 -3.55 -14.27
CA GLY A 20 14.51 -2.60 -14.02
C GLY A 20 14.06 -1.27 -13.41
N ASP A 21 12.79 -0.91 -13.56
CA ASP A 21 12.24 0.32 -12.98
C ASP A 21 11.81 0.08 -11.53
N ARG A 22 12.05 1.09 -10.69
CA ARG A 22 11.64 1.09 -9.28
C ARG A 22 10.46 2.03 -9.10
N SER A 23 9.41 1.51 -8.47
CA SER A 23 8.20 2.27 -8.12
C SER A 23 7.92 2.14 -6.63
N THR A 24 7.34 3.18 -6.05
CA THR A 24 6.96 3.20 -4.63
C THR A 24 5.49 2.82 -4.50
N TYR A 25 5.17 2.01 -3.49
CA TYR A 25 3.82 1.54 -3.20
C TYR A 25 3.50 1.70 -1.72
N VAL A 26 2.23 1.92 -1.41
CA VAL A 26 1.69 1.95 -0.05
C VAL A 26 0.76 0.76 0.14
N ILE A 27 0.96 0.01 1.21
CA ILE A 27 0.12 -1.12 1.59
C ILE A 27 -1.20 -0.59 2.18
N LEU A 28 -2.33 -1.03 1.62
CA LEU A 28 -3.68 -0.73 2.12
C LEU A 28 -4.31 -1.93 2.87
N ASP A 29 -3.71 -3.10 2.71
CA ASP A 29 -4.01 -4.34 3.42
C ASP A 29 -5.48 -4.78 3.47
N LEU A 30 -6.20 -4.71 2.35
CA LEU A 30 -7.61 -5.14 2.26
C LEU A 30 -7.78 -6.67 2.11
N GLY A 31 -6.72 -7.47 2.32
CA GLY A 31 -6.68 -8.91 2.02
C GLY A 31 -6.56 -9.79 3.27
N GLN A 32 -6.88 -11.08 3.16
CA GLN A 32 -6.88 -12.03 4.29
C GLN A 32 -5.95 -13.25 4.10
N GLU A 33 -5.10 -13.27 3.08
CA GLU A 33 -4.27 -14.43 2.72
C GLU A 33 -2.78 -14.05 2.61
N ASP A 34 -1.95 -14.90 1.97
CA ASP A 34 -0.51 -14.69 1.72
C ASP A 34 -0.21 -13.62 0.64
N TRP A 35 -1.13 -12.68 0.45
CA TRP A 35 -1.01 -11.52 -0.42
C TRP A 35 -1.66 -10.29 0.25
N PHE A 36 -1.39 -9.10 -0.26
CA PHE A 36 -1.91 -7.85 0.28
C PHE A 36 -2.25 -6.85 -0.83
N TYR A 37 -3.16 -5.91 -0.55
CA TYR A 37 -3.42 -4.81 -1.46
C TYR A 37 -2.41 -3.68 -1.26
N ALA A 38 -1.90 -3.14 -2.35
CA ALA A 38 -1.07 -1.96 -2.36
C ALA A 38 -1.42 -1.04 -3.53
N ALA A 39 -1.22 0.26 -3.35
CA ALA A 39 -1.42 1.27 -4.37
C ALA A 39 -0.11 1.96 -4.72
N GLN A 40 0.15 2.16 -6.02
CA GLN A 40 1.33 2.87 -6.49
C GLN A 40 1.27 4.34 -6.06
N VAL A 41 2.38 4.87 -5.53
CA VAL A 41 2.55 6.30 -5.30
C VAL A 41 2.91 6.97 -6.60
N MET A 42 2.11 7.96 -6.98
CA MET A 42 2.28 8.73 -8.21
C MET A 42 2.06 10.22 -7.96
N LYS A 43 2.28 11.01 -9.01
CA LYS A 43 2.11 12.47 -8.98
C LYS A 43 1.10 12.87 -10.07
N ILE A 44 0.00 13.48 -9.67
CA ILE A 44 -1.03 14.02 -10.57
C ILE A 44 -1.15 15.51 -10.29
N ASP A 45 -1.04 16.35 -11.32
CA ASP A 45 -1.16 17.81 -11.20
C ASP A 45 -0.31 18.41 -10.07
N GLY A 46 0.91 17.90 -9.91
CA GLY A 46 1.83 18.38 -8.87
C GLY A 46 1.62 17.77 -7.49
N LYS A 47 0.53 17.04 -7.25
CA LYS A 47 0.14 16.49 -5.94
C LYS A 47 0.48 15.01 -5.81
N GLU A 48 0.77 14.59 -4.59
CA GLU A 48 0.90 13.17 -4.25
C GLU A 48 -0.45 12.47 -4.38
N ALA A 49 -0.47 11.37 -5.13
CA ALA A 49 -1.66 10.60 -5.42
C ALA A 49 -1.39 9.10 -5.31
N LEU A 50 -2.45 8.32 -5.06
CA LEU A 50 -2.40 6.86 -5.12
C LEU A 50 -3.13 6.36 -6.37
N GLY A 51 -2.49 5.45 -7.10
CA GLY A 51 -3.10 4.71 -8.19
C GLY A 51 -4.22 3.77 -7.71
N LEU A 52 -4.87 3.08 -8.64
CA LEU A 52 -5.83 2.04 -8.28
C LEU A 52 -5.11 0.94 -7.49
N PRO A 53 -5.66 0.51 -6.33
CA PRO A 53 -5.07 -0.58 -5.57
C PRO A 53 -5.03 -1.87 -6.38
N GLY A 54 -3.91 -2.57 -6.30
CA GLY A 54 -3.72 -3.89 -6.90
C GLY A 54 -3.21 -4.89 -5.86
N THR A 55 -3.21 -6.16 -6.23
CA THR A 55 -2.65 -7.24 -5.41
C THR A 55 -1.13 -7.23 -5.49
N SER A 56 -0.49 -7.46 -4.35
CA SER A 56 0.97 -7.62 -4.21
C SER A 56 1.25 -8.84 -3.35
N GLU A 57 2.36 -9.50 -3.67
CA GLU A 57 2.88 -10.63 -2.93
C GLU A 57 4.17 -10.22 -2.24
N LYS A 58 4.65 -11.05 -1.31
CA LYS A 58 5.92 -10.83 -0.62
C LYS A 58 7.10 -10.57 -1.56
N ASP A 59 7.20 -11.31 -2.65
CA ASP A 59 8.28 -11.16 -3.64
C ASP A 59 8.19 -9.85 -4.44
N SER A 60 7.07 -9.12 -4.33
CA SER A 60 6.93 -7.77 -4.88
C SER A 60 7.71 -6.73 -4.07
N VAL A 61 8.11 -7.03 -2.83
CA VAL A 61 8.79 -6.09 -1.94
C VAL A 61 10.30 -6.17 -2.12
N GLU A 62 10.90 -5.21 -2.82
CA GLU A 62 12.37 -5.08 -2.86
C GLU A 62 12.90 -4.61 -1.50
N ARG A 63 12.28 -3.56 -0.93
CA ARG A 63 12.57 -3.08 0.43
C ARG A 63 11.42 -2.25 1.00
N MET A 64 11.26 -2.28 2.32
CA MET A 64 10.43 -1.33 3.07
C MET A 64 11.17 0.00 3.26
N ILE A 65 10.47 1.13 3.13
CA ILE A 65 11.08 2.47 3.19
C ILE A 65 10.38 3.44 4.16
N GLY A 66 9.30 3.03 4.81
CA GLY A 66 8.62 3.87 5.80
C GLY A 66 7.16 3.47 5.98
N ARG A 67 6.37 4.36 6.58
CA ARG A 67 4.94 4.19 6.79
C ARG A 67 4.22 5.52 6.60
N TRP A 68 3.07 5.48 5.93
CA TRP A 68 2.13 6.58 5.84
C TRP A 68 1.02 6.39 6.88
N ASN A 69 0.50 7.51 7.38
CA ASN A 69 -0.70 7.50 8.21
C ASN A 69 -1.97 7.56 7.33
N LEU A 70 -3.12 7.25 7.93
CA LEU A 70 -4.41 7.29 7.25
C LEU A 70 -4.69 8.64 6.57
N ALA A 71 -4.41 9.76 7.26
CA ALA A 71 -4.67 11.10 6.71
C ALA A 71 -3.95 11.35 5.38
N ARG A 72 -2.67 10.97 5.28
CA ARG A 72 -1.90 11.09 4.03
C ARG A 72 -2.44 10.18 2.93
N ILE A 73 -2.78 8.93 3.27
CA ILE A 73 -3.34 7.94 2.33
C ILE A 73 -4.66 8.44 1.76
N THR A 74 -5.57 8.89 2.63
CA THR A 74 -6.87 9.45 2.25
C THR A 74 -6.72 10.66 1.33
N ASN A 75 -5.83 11.60 1.66
CA ASN A 75 -5.56 12.76 0.82
C ASN A 75 -5.03 12.35 -0.56
N ALA A 76 -4.12 11.38 -0.62
CA ALA A 76 -3.56 10.90 -1.87
C ALA A 76 -4.59 10.15 -2.75
N ILE A 77 -5.52 9.41 -2.15
CA ILE A 77 -6.64 8.79 -2.87
C ILE A 77 -7.58 9.87 -3.44
N ASN A 78 -7.89 10.88 -2.63
CA ASN A 78 -8.73 12.01 -3.05
C ASN A 78 -8.15 12.79 -4.22
N ASN A 79 -6.82 12.89 -4.31
CA ASN A 79 -6.13 13.57 -5.41
C ASN A 79 -6.22 12.83 -6.76
N ASN A 80 -6.68 11.57 -6.81
CA ASN A 80 -6.80 10.80 -8.05
C ASN A 80 -8.26 10.60 -8.50
N PHE A 81 -9.05 9.86 -7.72
CA PHE A 81 -10.40 9.45 -8.12
C PHE A 81 -11.47 9.79 -7.09
N GLY A 82 -11.11 10.42 -5.96
CA GLY A 82 -12.03 10.72 -4.87
C GLY A 82 -12.32 9.49 -4.02
N ALA A 83 -12.05 9.58 -2.72
CA ALA A 83 -12.43 8.53 -1.79
C ALA A 83 -13.95 8.58 -1.54
N THR A 84 -14.64 7.48 -1.79
CA THR A 84 -16.04 7.34 -1.35
C THR A 84 -16.08 7.08 0.16
N GLU A 85 -17.20 7.36 0.82
CA GLU A 85 -17.38 7.03 2.24
C GLU A 85 -17.08 5.56 2.56
N ARG A 86 -17.44 4.66 1.64
CA ARG A 86 -17.14 3.23 1.76
C ARG A 86 -15.63 2.97 1.80
N VAL A 87 -14.86 3.61 0.92
CA VAL A 87 -13.40 3.47 0.89
C VAL A 87 -12.79 4.01 2.19
N LEU A 88 -13.25 5.17 2.66
CA LEU A 88 -12.75 5.77 3.91
C LEU A 88 -12.95 4.84 5.11
N ARG A 89 -14.14 4.26 5.27
CA ARG A 89 -14.42 3.31 6.37
C ARG A 89 -13.50 2.09 6.32
N ILE A 90 -13.28 1.52 5.14
CA ILE A 90 -12.40 0.35 5.00
C ILE A 90 -10.95 0.70 5.39
N LEU A 91 -10.47 1.89 4.99
CA LEU A 91 -9.12 2.34 5.37
C LEU A 91 -8.99 2.58 6.89
N GLU A 92 -10.01 3.13 7.53
CA GLU A 92 -10.07 3.33 8.98
C GLU A 92 -10.10 2.01 9.76
N GLU A 93 -10.82 1.00 9.25
CA GLU A 93 -10.83 -0.35 9.80
C GLU A 93 -9.44 -0.99 9.69
N ASN A 94 -8.81 -0.87 8.51
CA ASN A 94 -7.50 -1.46 8.26
C ASN A 94 -6.36 -0.79 9.01
N GLU A 95 -6.41 0.52 9.26
CA GLU A 95 -5.42 1.19 10.11
C GLU A 95 -5.39 0.59 11.52
N LYS A 96 -6.53 0.11 12.02
CA LYS A 96 -6.68 -0.48 13.36
C LYS A 96 -6.36 -1.98 13.37
N SER A 97 -6.24 -2.61 12.20
CA SER A 97 -5.94 -4.02 12.09
C SER A 97 -4.52 -4.32 12.58
N PRO A 98 -4.31 -5.48 13.23
CA PRO A 98 -2.97 -5.89 13.64
C PRO A 98 -2.08 -6.13 12.40
N PRO A 99 -0.75 -6.06 12.56
CA PRO A 99 0.18 -6.40 11.49
C PRO A 99 -0.05 -7.84 11.01
N ARG A 100 0.08 -8.07 9.70
CA ARG A 100 -0.07 -9.40 9.11
C ARG A 100 1.25 -10.01 8.72
N LYS A 101 1.30 -11.34 8.75
CA LYS A 101 2.42 -12.13 8.25
C LYS A 101 2.09 -12.67 6.86
N ILE A 102 2.97 -12.42 5.90
CA ILE A 102 2.90 -12.91 4.53
C ILE A 102 4.01 -13.96 4.36
N ARG A 103 3.62 -15.17 3.95
CA ARG A 103 4.53 -16.32 3.89
C ARG A 103 5.30 -16.40 2.57
#